data_AF-A0A7D4A9D3-F1
#
_entry.id   AF-A0A7D4A9D3-F1
#
_cell.length_a   1.000
_cell.length_b   1.000
_cell.length_c   1.000
_cell.angle_alpha   90.00
_cell.angle_beta   90.00
_cell.angle_gamma   90.00
#
_symmetry.space_group_name_H-M   'P 1'
#
loop_
_entity.id
_entity.type
_entity.pdbx_description
1 polymer ?
#
loop_
_entity_poly.entity_id
_entity_poly.type
_entity_poly.pdbx_seq_one_letter_code
_entity_poly.pdbx_strand_id
1 'polypeptide(L)'
;MGYTVWQLLPRQREALLPLRINALLTWAVLATTGWTLVFSYELISASLTLMLLILLLLAQAYGRARALVLAGQAPAWPVWFLSFYLGWILLATVLNVIFALRDGFGWQWSAEASRVGCYVLLVVAAGLGVALAWRHRDALLPLPVAWGLIGTWQAQHIAEAGLATASLAAAAVLLAGAAVVAWQSRPA
;
A
#
# COMPACT_ATOMS: atom_id res chain seq x y z
N MET A 1 15.02 -12.17 -6.00
CA MET A 1 16.17 -12.76 -6.72
C MET A 1 17.16 -11.71 -7.27
N GLY A 2 16.74 -10.54 -7.80
CA GLY A 2 17.71 -9.49 -8.19
C GLY A 2 18.39 -8.77 -7.01
N TYR A 3 17.68 -8.60 -5.89
CA TYR A 3 18.19 -7.92 -4.69
C TYR A 3 19.31 -8.68 -3.97
N THR A 4 19.26 -10.01 -4.00
CA THR A 4 20.28 -10.89 -3.38
C THR A 4 21.61 -10.85 -4.15
N VAL A 5 21.58 -10.69 -5.47
CA VAL A 5 22.78 -10.50 -6.30
C VAL A 5 23.37 -9.10 -6.06
N TRP A 6 22.53 -8.08 -5.90
CA TRP A 6 22.94 -6.71 -5.61
C TRP A 6 23.62 -6.56 -4.24
N GLN A 7 23.11 -7.25 -3.21
CA GLN A 7 23.71 -7.27 -1.86
C GLN A 7 25.09 -7.94 -1.78
N LEU A 8 25.47 -8.76 -2.76
CA LEU A 8 26.77 -9.45 -2.77
C LEU A 8 27.90 -8.60 -3.39
N LEU A 9 27.59 -7.43 -3.95
CA LEU A 9 28.62 -6.51 -4.45
C LEU A 9 29.35 -5.80 -3.28
N PRO A 10 30.69 -5.86 -3.22
CA PRO A 10 31.49 -5.29 -2.12
C PRO A 10 31.27 -3.78 -1.90
N ARG A 11 30.91 -3.06 -2.97
CA ARG A 11 30.74 -1.59 -3.00
C ARG A 11 29.54 -1.05 -2.20
N GLN A 12 28.71 -1.91 -1.58
CA GLN A 12 27.47 -1.49 -0.91
C GLN A 12 27.32 -1.97 0.53
N ARG A 13 28.31 -2.69 1.07
CA ARG A 13 28.35 -3.07 2.49
C ARG A 13 28.42 -1.84 3.42
N GLU A 14 28.84 -0.69 2.89
CA GLU A 14 28.92 0.59 3.60
C GLU A 14 27.74 1.54 3.33
N ALA A 15 26.75 1.12 2.54
CA ALA A 15 25.59 1.97 2.29
C ALA A 15 24.76 2.13 3.58
N LEU A 16 24.51 3.38 4.01
CA LEU A 16 23.76 3.73 5.22
C LEU A 16 22.31 3.22 5.20
N LEU A 17 21.74 3.01 4.00
CA LEU A 17 20.37 2.53 3.81
C LEU A 17 20.17 1.10 4.34
N PRO A 18 20.88 0.06 3.81
CA PRO A 18 20.75 -1.31 4.29
C PRO A 18 20.83 -1.44 5.81
N LEU A 19 21.80 -0.79 6.46
CA LEU A 19 22.00 -0.89 7.92
C LEU A 19 20.82 -0.36 8.74
N ARG A 20 20.15 0.70 8.28
CA ARG A 20 19.04 1.32 9.02
C ARG A 20 17.68 0.68 8.80
N ILE A 21 17.48 -0.03 7.69
CA ILE A 21 16.19 -0.62 7.35
C ILE A 21 16.18 -2.15 7.41
N ASN A 22 17.33 -2.83 7.43
CA ASN A 22 17.37 -4.31 7.38
C ASN A 22 16.56 -4.95 8.48
N ALA A 23 16.72 -4.49 9.74
CA ALA A 23 16.01 -5.08 10.87
C ALA A 23 14.48 -4.95 10.71
N LEU A 24 13.99 -3.78 10.27
CA LEU A 24 12.56 -3.54 10.03
C LEU A 24 12.04 -4.40 8.88
N LEU A 25 12.81 -4.53 7.79
CA LEU A 25 12.43 -5.35 6.65
C LEU A 25 12.42 -6.84 7.01
N THR A 26 13.38 -7.32 7.81
CA THR A 26 13.40 -8.69 8.32
C THR A 26 12.14 -8.97 9.15
N TRP A 27 11.80 -8.07 10.09
CA TRP A 27 10.57 -8.21 10.87
C TRP A 27 9.32 -8.15 10.00
N ALA A 28 9.30 -7.29 8.97
CA ALA A 28 8.19 -7.22 8.02
C ALA A 28 8.02 -8.53 7.24
N VAL A 29 9.12 -9.15 6.78
CA VAL A 29 9.08 -10.45 6.06
C VAL A 29 8.59 -11.56 6.97
N LEU A 30 9.05 -11.61 8.22
CA LEU A 30 8.58 -12.58 9.21
C LEU A 30 7.09 -12.39 9.51
N ALA A 31 6.66 -11.15 9.70
CA ALA A 31 5.26 -10.81 9.92
C ALA A 31 4.40 -11.15 8.69
N THR A 32 4.85 -10.90 7.46
CA THR A 32 4.16 -11.29 6.21
C THR A 32 4.02 -12.80 6.08
N THR A 33 5.06 -13.55 6.47
CA THR A 33 5.01 -15.02 6.49
C THR A 33 3.99 -15.51 7.51
N GLY A 34 4.03 -14.96 8.73
CA GLY A 34 3.05 -15.25 9.78
C GLY A 34 1.63 -14.91 9.35
N TRP A 35 1.42 -13.75 8.72
CA TRP A 35 0.11 -13.31 8.23
C TRP A 35 -0.46 -14.29 7.21
N THR A 36 0.36 -14.73 6.24
CA THR A 36 -0.09 -15.70 5.22
C THR A 36 -0.59 -16.99 5.87
N LEU A 37 0.12 -17.51 6.88
CA LEU A 37 -0.28 -18.70 7.62
C LEU A 37 -1.60 -18.46 8.37
N VAL A 38 -1.66 -17.41 9.19
CA VAL A 38 -2.83 -17.05 9.99
C VAL A 38 -4.07 -16.80 9.13
N PHE A 39 -3.91 -16.14 7.98
CA PHE A 39 -4.98 -15.94 7.02
C PHE A 39 -5.44 -17.26 6.38
N SER A 40 -4.51 -18.18 6.09
CA SER A 40 -4.84 -19.50 5.54
C SER A 40 -5.62 -20.40 6.52
N TYR A 41 -5.44 -20.19 7.83
CA TYR A 41 -6.23 -20.84 8.88
C TYR A 41 -7.51 -20.08 9.25
N GLU A 42 -7.91 -19.07 8.46
CA GLU A 42 -9.10 -18.24 8.69
C GLU A 42 -9.14 -17.56 10.08
N LEU A 43 -7.98 -17.35 10.70
CA LEU A 43 -7.86 -16.67 11.99
C LEU A 43 -7.90 -15.15 11.78
N ILE A 44 -9.08 -14.62 11.41
CA ILE A 44 -9.24 -13.26 10.88
C ILE A 44 -8.76 -12.17 11.85
N SER A 45 -9.05 -12.28 13.15
CA SER A 45 -8.62 -11.27 14.15
C SER A 45 -7.10 -11.21 14.32
N ALA A 46 -6.44 -12.38 14.32
CA ALA A 46 -4.99 -12.46 14.36
C ALA A 46 -4.38 -11.97 13.03
N SER A 47 -5.06 -12.23 11.91
CA SER A 47 -4.67 -11.77 10.57
C SER A 47 -4.65 -10.24 10.51
N LEU A 48 -5.71 -9.57 11.01
CA LEU A 48 -5.74 -8.11 11.10
C LEU A 48 -4.59 -7.55 11.94
N THR A 49 -4.31 -8.17 13.09
CA THR A 49 -3.21 -7.74 13.98
C THR A 49 -1.86 -7.80 13.28
N LEU A 50 -1.58 -8.90 12.57
CA LEU A 50 -0.34 -9.05 11.79
C LEU A 50 -0.29 -8.09 10.60
N MET A 51 -1.42 -7.85 9.93
CA MET A 51 -1.50 -6.90 8.81
C MET A 51 -1.15 -5.47 9.27
N LEU A 52 -1.69 -5.03 10.41
CA LEU A 52 -1.35 -3.72 11.00
C LEU A 52 0.11 -3.64 11.42
N LEU A 53 0.68 -4.73 11.96
CA LEU A 53 2.10 -4.81 12.29
C LEU A 53 2.98 -4.68 11.03
N ILE A 54 2.66 -5.38 9.95
CA ILE A 54 3.37 -5.29 8.66
C ILE A 54 3.29 -3.86 8.12
N LEU A 55 2.09 -3.26 8.14
CA LEU A 55 1.88 -1.89 7.68
C LEU A 55 2.75 -0.89 8.47
N LEU A 56 2.78 -1.02 9.79
CA LEU A 56 3.58 -0.15 10.66
C LEU A 56 5.09 -0.30 10.38
N LEU A 57 5.58 -1.53 10.26
CA LEU A 57 6.99 -1.82 9.99
C LEU A 57 7.41 -1.25 8.62
N LEU A 58 6.58 -1.44 7.60
CA LEU A 58 6.84 -0.92 6.26
C LEU A 58 6.74 0.60 6.19
N ALA A 59 5.75 1.22 6.85
CA ALA A 59 5.63 2.67 6.90
C ALA A 59 6.85 3.31 7.56
N GLN A 60 7.36 2.70 8.65
CA GLN A 60 8.58 3.14 9.30
C GLN A 60 9.83 2.95 8.43
N ALA A 61 9.97 1.79 7.77
CA ALA A 61 11.07 1.54 6.85
C ALA A 61 11.04 2.53 5.67
N TYR A 62 9.84 2.79 5.13
CA TYR A 62 9.62 3.71 4.03
C TYR A 62 9.96 5.15 4.42
N GLY A 63 9.48 5.64 5.56
CA GLY A 63 9.79 6.98 6.05
C GLY A 63 11.29 7.20 6.22
N ARG A 64 11.99 6.22 6.83
CA ARG A 64 13.46 6.27 7.00
C ARG A 64 14.19 6.25 5.66
N ALA A 65 13.78 5.37 4.74
CA ALA A 65 14.44 5.25 3.44
C ALA A 65 14.19 6.47 2.55
N ARG A 66 12.95 6.98 2.53
CA ARG A 66 12.57 8.16 1.73
C ARG A 66 13.26 9.43 2.22
N ALA A 67 13.44 9.61 3.53
CA ALA A 67 14.18 10.74 4.09
C ALA A 67 15.65 10.76 3.60
N LEU A 68 16.30 9.60 3.53
CA LEU A 68 17.68 9.49 3.01
C LEU A 68 17.77 9.79 1.51
N VAL A 69 16.76 9.38 0.73
CA VAL A 69 16.68 9.70 -0.70
C VAL A 69 16.46 11.20 -0.92
N LEU A 70 15.54 11.82 -0.18
CA LEU A 70 15.28 13.26 -0.27
C LEU A 70 16.48 14.11 0.17
N ALA A 71 17.31 13.60 1.08
CA ALA A 71 18.57 14.23 1.49
C ALA A 71 19.73 14.00 0.49
N GLY A 72 19.51 13.30 -0.62
CA GLY A 72 20.54 12.98 -1.61
C GLY A 72 21.58 11.94 -1.14
N GLN A 73 21.36 11.32 0.02
CA GLN A 73 22.29 10.37 0.64
C GLN A 73 22.09 8.92 0.15
N ALA A 74 21.10 8.71 -0.72
CA ALA A 74 20.72 7.41 -1.21
C ALA A 74 20.06 7.49 -2.60
N PRO A 75 20.28 6.49 -3.48
CA PRO A 75 19.56 6.41 -4.74
C PRO A 75 18.07 6.10 -4.50
N ALA A 76 17.19 6.61 -5.37
CA ALA A 76 15.74 6.44 -5.24
C ALA A 76 15.23 5.02 -5.57
N TRP A 77 15.96 4.27 -6.40
CA TRP A 77 15.52 2.98 -6.94
C TRP A 77 15.15 1.91 -5.88
N PRO A 78 15.85 1.76 -4.73
CA PRO A 78 15.49 0.74 -3.72
C PRO A 78 14.17 1.09 -3.02
N VAL A 79 13.85 2.38 -2.92
CA VAL A 79 12.63 2.86 -2.25
C VAL A 79 11.41 2.57 -3.12
N TRP A 80 11.54 2.52 -4.44
CA TRP A 80 10.44 2.24 -5.36
C TRP A 80 9.70 0.94 -5.06
N PHE A 81 10.44 -0.14 -4.79
CA PHE A 81 9.86 -1.42 -4.40
C PHE A 81 9.12 -1.32 -3.07
N LEU A 82 9.68 -0.57 -2.12
CA LEU A 82 9.09 -0.35 -0.81
C LEU A 82 7.81 0.49 -0.90
N SER A 83 7.79 1.51 -1.77
CA SER A 83 6.61 2.34 -2.05
C SER A 83 5.47 1.52 -2.62
N PHE A 84 5.77 0.72 -3.64
CA PHE A 84 4.78 -0.14 -4.28
C PHE A 84 4.23 -1.17 -3.31
N TYR A 85 5.11 -1.81 -2.53
CA TYR A 85 4.69 -2.80 -1.54
C TYR A 85 3.87 -2.18 -0.40
N LEU A 86 4.24 -0.98 0.08
CA LEU A 86 3.47 -0.25 1.08
C LEU A 86 2.06 0.09 0.58
N GLY A 87 1.94 0.55 -0.68
CA GLY A 87 0.64 0.78 -1.30
C GLY A 87 -0.23 -0.49 -1.35
N TRP A 88 0.38 -1.65 -1.60
CA TRP A 88 -0.34 -2.93 -1.60
C TRP A 88 -0.79 -3.37 -0.21
N ILE A 89 0.07 -3.20 0.79
CA ILE A 89 -0.27 -3.50 2.18
C ILE A 89 -1.36 -2.55 2.71
N LEU A 90 -1.38 -1.29 2.28
CA LEU A 90 -2.51 -0.38 2.58
C LEU A 90 -3.83 -0.93 2.04
N LEU A 91 -3.86 -1.34 0.76
CA LEU A 91 -5.05 -1.95 0.16
C LEU A 91 -5.46 -3.24 0.90
N ALA A 92 -4.49 -4.12 1.19
CA ALA A 92 -4.73 -5.35 1.92
C ALA A 92 -5.25 -5.08 3.35
N THR A 93 -4.77 -4.04 4.02
CA THR A 93 -5.24 -3.64 5.35
C THR A 93 -6.72 -3.29 5.33
N VAL A 94 -7.16 -2.51 4.33
CA VAL A 94 -8.58 -2.16 4.18
C VAL A 94 -9.45 -3.41 4.03
N LEU A 95 -9.04 -4.35 3.16
CA LEU A 95 -9.75 -5.62 2.98
C LEU A 95 -9.77 -6.47 4.26
N ASN A 96 -8.65 -6.55 4.97
CA ASN A 96 -8.56 -7.29 6.23
C ASN A 96 -9.45 -6.69 7.33
N VAL A 97 -9.59 -5.35 7.38
CA VAL A 97 -10.54 -4.70 8.30
C VAL A 97 -11.97 -5.09 7.95
N ILE A 98 -12.34 -5.09 6.68
CA ILE A 98 -13.68 -5.50 6.22
C ILE A 98 -13.96 -6.95 6.61
N PHE A 99 -13.03 -7.86 6.35
CA PHE A 99 -13.16 -9.28 6.73
C PHE A 99 -13.20 -9.44 8.25
N ALA A 100 -12.39 -8.71 9.02
CA ALA A 100 -12.43 -8.78 10.47
C ALA A 100 -13.78 -8.34 11.03
N LEU A 101 -14.35 -7.25 10.51
CA LEU A 101 -15.68 -6.79 10.93
C LEU A 101 -16.76 -7.82 10.56
N ARG A 102 -16.75 -8.33 9.33
CA ARG A 102 -17.76 -9.27 8.84
C ARG A 102 -17.65 -10.65 9.51
N ASP A 103 -16.47 -11.26 9.43
CA ASP A 103 -16.24 -12.68 9.74
C ASP A 103 -15.70 -12.87 11.17
N GLY A 104 -14.92 -11.91 11.68
CA GLY A 104 -14.38 -11.96 13.04
C GLY A 104 -15.37 -11.50 14.11
N PHE A 105 -16.05 -10.37 13.88
CA PHE A 105 -17.03 -9.80 14.81
C PHE A 105 -18.48 -10.15 14.46
N GLY A 106 -18.71 -10.87 13.36
CA GLY A 106 -20.05 -11.27 12.92
C GLY A 106 -20.93 -10.09 12.49
N TRP A 107 -20.33 -8.94 12.15
CA TRP A 107 -21.09 -7.75 11.81
C TRP A 107 -21.78 -7.93 10.46
N GLN A 108 -23.12 -7.96 10.49
CA GLN A 108 -23.93 -8.00 9.28
C GLN A 108 -24.32 -6.60 8.87
N TRP A 109 -23.78 -6.15 7.74
CA TRP A 109 -24.13 -4.88 7.14
C TRP A 109 -25.47 -5.00 6.43
N SER A 110 -26.39 -4.06 6.66
CA SER A 110 -27.54 -3.90 5.77
C SER A 110 -27.06 -3.53 4.36
N ALA A 111 -27.92 -3.73 3.36
CA ALA A 111 -27.58 -3.37 1.97
C ALA A 111 -27.23 -1.87 1.85
N GLU A 112 -27.96 -1.01 2.56
CA GLU A 112 -27.72 0.43 2.58
C GLU A 112 -26.39 0.77 3.29
N ALA A 113 -26.12 0.15 4.45
CA ALA A 113 -24.87 0.39 5.17
C ALA A 113 -23.65 -0.10 4.37
N SER A 114 -23.78 -1.19 3.61
CA SER A 114 -22.75 -1.68 2.69
C SER A 114 -22.50 -0.69 1.56
N ARG A 115 -23.57 -0.17 0.95
CA ARG A 115 -23.49 0.84 -0.12
C ARG A 115 -22.78 2.11 0.37
N VAL A 116 -23.22 2.66 1.51
CA VAL A 116 -22.59 3.84 2.12
C VAL A 116 -21.12 3.55 2.46
N GLY A 117 -20.84 2.38 3.03
CA GLY A 117 -19.48 1.93 3.34
C GLY A 117 -18.57 1.90 2.11
N CYS A 118 -19.06 1.42 0.97
CA CYS A 118 -18.30 1.43 -0.28
C CYS A 118 -17.96 2.86 -0.75
N TYR A 119 -18.89 3.80 -0.68
CA TYR A 119 -18.62 5.21 -1.02
C TYR A 119 -17.62 5.85 -0.05
N VAL A 120 -17.75 5.58 1.26
CA VAL A 120 -16.80 6.07 2.27
C VAL A 120 -15.40 5.52 2.00
N LEU A 121 -15.28 4.21 1.75
CA LEU A 121 -14.00 3.57 1.42
C LEU A 121 -13.39 4.11 0.13
N LEU A 122 -14.20 4.40 -0.88
CA LEU A 122 -13.76 5.05 -2.12
C LEU A 122 -13.16 6.42 -1.83
N VAL A 123 -13.85 7.28 -1.08
CA VAL A 123 -13.36 8.61 -0.71
C VAL A 123 -12.07 8.52 0.11
N VAL A 124 -12.02 7.60 1.09
CA VAL A 124 -10.83 7.38 1.91
C VAL A 124 -9.66 6.88 1.07
N ALA A 125 -9.88 5.91 0.18
CA ALA A 125 -8.84 5.39 -0.71
C ALA A 125 -8.32 6.47 -1.67
N ALA A 126 -9.21 7.23 -2.30
CA ALA A 126 -8.84 8.34 -3.17
C ALA A 126 -8.06 9.42 -2.41
N GLY A 127 -8.54 9.82 -1.23
CA GLY A 127 -7.88 10.82 -0.38
C GLY A 127 -6.50 10.37 0.08
N LEU A 128 -6.37 9.12 0.55
CA LEU A 128 -5.08 8.55 0.94
C LEU A 128 -4.11 8.45 -0.25
N GLY A 129 -4.59 8.00 -1.41
CA GLY A 129 -3.77 7.92 -2.62
C GLY A 129 -3.21 9.29 -3.03
N VAL A 130 -4.03 10.34 -3.04
CA VAL A 130 -3.60 11.70 -3.36
C VAL A 130 -2.64 12.23 -2.30
N ALA A 131 -3.00 12.11 -1.02
CA ALA A 131 -2.19 12.62 0.08
C ALA A 131 -0.80 11.98 0.12
N LEU A 132 -0.71 10.67 -0.09
CA LEU A 132 0.56 9.94 -0.08
C LEU A 132 1.40 10.23 -1.33
N ALA A 133 0.76 10.35 -2.51
CA ALA A 133 1.44 10.74 -3.73
C ALA A 133 2.11 12.12 -3.59
N TRP A 134 1.38 13.10 -3.04
CA TRP A 134 1.87 14.46 -2.87
C TRP A 134 2.87 14.60 -1.74
N ARG A 135 2.57 14.07 -0.55
CA ARG A 135 3.41 14.18 0.65
C ARG A 135 4.80 13.60 0.44
N HIS A 136 4.87 12.47 -0.26
CA HIS A 136 6.15 11.79 -0.47
C HIS A 136 6.79 12.08 -1.82
N ARG A 137 6.10 12.76 -2.75
CA ARG A 137 6.50 12.89 -4.17
C ARG A 137 6.72 11.52 -4.81
N ASP A 138 5.85 10.57 -4.49
CA ASP A 138 6.02 9.17 -4.87
C ASP A 138 4.86 8.70 -5.74
N ALA A 139 5.14 8.50 -7.02
CA ALA A 139 4.16 8.06 -7.99
C ALA A 139 3.82 6.56 -7.89
N LEU A 140 4.65 5.75 -7.21
CA LEU A 140 4.47 4.30 -7.16
C LEU A 140 3.54 3.84 -6.03
N LEU A 141 3.43 4.64 -4.98
CA LEU A 141 2.55 4.38 -3.85
C LEU A 141 1.05 4.40 -4.22
N PRO A 142 0.52 5.38 -4.98
CA PRO A 142 -0.90 5.40 -5.37
C PRO A 142 -1.30 4.35 -6.41
N LEU A 143 -0.36 3.69 -7.10
CA LEU A 143 -0.66 2.69 -8.14
C LEU A 143 -1.48 1.50 -7.61
N PRO A 144 -1.05 0.81 -6.53
CA PRO A 144 -1.87 -0.14 -5.80
C PRO A 144 -3.29 0.34 -5.49
N VAL A 145 -3.44 1.58 -5.02
CA VAL A 145 -4.74 2.14 -4.66
C VAL A 145 -5.62 2.31 -5.90
N ALA A 146 -5.06 2.83 -7.00
CA ALA A 146 -5.77 2.96 -8.28
C ALA A 146 -6.21 1.59 -8.83
N TRP A 147 -5.38 0.55 -8.70
CA TRP A 147 -5.76 -0.81 -9.08
C TRP A 147 -6.95 -1.33 -8.26
N GLY A 148 -6.98 -1.09 -6.95
CA GLY A 148 -8.10 -1.47 -6.09
C GLY A 148 -9.42 -0.79 -6.50
N LEU A 149 -9.35 0.48 -6.91
CA LEU A 149 -10.50 1.23 -7.43
C LEU A 149 -11.00 0.71 -8.79
N ILE A 150 -10.09 0.27 -9.66
CA ILE A 150 -10.44 -0.41 -10.93
C ILE A 150 -11.11 -1.76 -10.65
N GLY A 151 -10.58 -2.54 -9.70
CA GLY A 151 -11.23 -3.77 -9.24
C GLY A 151 -12.64 -3.53 -8.69
N THR A 152 -12.83 -2.42 -7.96
CA THR A 152 -14.14 -2.00 -7.46
C THR A 152 -15.10 -1.67 -8.60
N TRP A 153 -14.63 -0.96 -9.64
CA TRP A 153 -15.42 -0.73 -10.85
C TRP A 153 -15.84 -2.05 -11.50
N GLN A 154 -14.90 -2.97 -11.70
CA GLN A 154 -15.17 -4.27 -12.31
C GLN A 154 -16.17 -5.10 -11.50
N ALA A 155 -16.13 -5.00 -10.16
CA ALA A 155 -17.07 -5.71 -9.30
C ALA A 155 -18.47 -5.08 -9.29
N GLN A 156 -18.57 -3.75 -9.43
CA GLN A 156 -19.82 -3.00 -9.17
C GLN A 156 -20.49 -2.43 -10.43
N HIS A 157 -19.88 -2.53 -11.61
CA HIS A 157 -20.38 -1.90 -12.84
C HIS A 157 -21.81 -2.31 -13.24
N ILE A 158 -22.27 -3.51 -12.85
CA ILE A 158 -23.63 -3.99 -13.12
C ILE A 158 -24.59 -3.63 -11.98
N ALA A 159 -24.15 -3.77 -10.73
CA ALA A 159 -25.01 -3.65 -9.56
C ALA A 159 -25.25 -2.19 -9.13
N GLU A 160 -24.22 -1.34 -9.22
CA GLU A 160 -24.22 0.04 -8.75
C GLU A 160 -23.39 0.93 -9.68
N ALA A 161 -23.97 1.32 -10.82
CA ALA A 161 -23.28 2.10 -11.86
C ALA A 161 -22.71 3.43 -11.33
N GLY A 162 -23.37 4.08 -10.36
CA GLY A 162 -22.87 5.30 -9.72
C GLY A 162 -21.56 5.08 -8.95
N LEU A 163 -21.47 4.00 -8.19
CA LEU A 163 -20.26 3.66 -7.44
C LEU A 163 -19.12 3.27 -8.38
N ALA A 164 -19.43 2.50 -9.42
CA ALA A 164 -18.44 2.05 -10.40
C ALA A 164 -17.85 3.23 -11.20
N THR A 165 -18.69 4.17 -11.64
CA THR A 165 -18.21 5.38 -12.35
C THR A 165 -17.38 6.27 -11.42
N ALA A 166 -17.80 6.45 -10.17
CA ALA A 166 -17.02 7.18 -9.17
C ALA A 166 -15.65 6.51 -8.90
N SER A 167 -15.59 5.18 -8.83
CA SER A 167 -14.33 4.48 -8.56
C SER A 167 -13.38 4.56 -9.74
N LEU A 168 -13.90 4.46 -10.97
CA LEU A 168 -13.11 4.65 -12.19
C LEU A 168 -12.57 6.09 -12.31
N ALA A 169 -13.41 7.10 -12.00
CA ALA A 169 -13.00 8.50 -12.00
C ALA A 169 -11.89 8.75 -10.95
N ALA A 170 -12.05 8.23 -9.73
CA ALA A 170 -11.06 8.32 -8.68
C ALA A 170 -9.73 7.64 -9.07
N ALA A 171 -9.79 6.47 -9.72
CA ALA A 171 -8.60 5.79 -10.24
C ALA A 171 -7.88 6.65 -11.29
N ALA A 172 -8.63 7.24 -12.24
CA ALA A 172 -8.07 8.11 -13.25
C ALA A 172 -7.38 9.34 -12.65
N VAL A 173 -8.00 9.99 -11.65
CA VAL A 173 -7.41 11.12 -10.93
C VAL A 173 -6.11 10.72 -10.21
N LEU A 174 -6.09 9.56 -9.55
CA LEU A 174 -4.87 9.06 -8.90
C LEU A 174 -3.75 8.78 -9.88
N LEU A 175 -4.06 8.15 -11.03
CA LEU A 175 -3.07 7.88 -12.08
C LEU A 175 -2.54 9.16 -12.71
N ALA A 176 -3.41 10.14 -12.97
CA ALA A 176 -3.00 11.45 -13.47
C ALA A 176 -2.12 12.19 -12.45
N GLY A 177 -2.50 12.19 -11.17
CA GLY A 177 -1.71 12.78 -10.10
C GLY A 177 -0.34 12.10 -9.95
N ALA A 178 -0.29 10.77 -10.03
CA ALA A 178 0.96 10.01 -10.02
C ALA A 178 1.84 10.37 -11.22
N ALA A 179 1.27 10.51 -12.42
CA ALA A 179 1.99 10.92 -13.62
C ALA A 179 2.59 12.33 -13.49
N VAL A 180 1.82 13.29 -12.96
CA VAL A 180 2.30 14.66 -12.69
C VAL A 180 3.46 14.66 -11.70
N VAL A 181 3.33 13.92 -10.59
CA VAL A 181 4.40 13.80 -9.58
C VAL A 181 5.65 13.14 -10.18
N ALA A 182 5.48 12.11 -11.02
CA ALA A 182 6.59 11.47 -11.73
C ALA A 182 7.30 12.43 -12.69
N TRP A 183 6.54 13.27 -13.40
CA TRP A 183 7.07 14.26 -14.34
C TRP A 183 7.88 15.35 -13.62
N GLN A 184 7.36 15.87 -12.50
CA GLN A 184 8.05 16.86 -11.66
C GLN A 184 9.31 16.32 -10.97
N SER A 185 9.43 14.99 -10.84
CA SER A 185 10.55 14.34 -10.16
C SER A 185 11.70 13.97 -11.10
N ARG A 186 11.59 14.23 -12.42
CA ARG A 186 12.69 14.02 -13.37
C ARG A 186 13.70 15.16 -13.23
N PRO A 187 15.00 14.89 -13.01
CA PRO A 187 16.02 15.93 -13.08
C PRO A 187 16.07 16.46 -14.53
N ALA A 188 16.11 17.80 -14.66
CA ALA A 188 16.27 18.51 -15.92
C ALA A 188 17.64 18.26 -16.55
#